data_AF-A0AA88JK22-F1
#
_entry.id   AF-A0AA88JK22-F1
#
_cell.length_a   1.000
_cell.length_b   1.000
_cell.length_c   1.000
_cell.angle_alpha   90.00
_cell.angle_beta   90.00
_cell.angle_gamma   90.00
#
_symmetry.space_group_name_H-M   'P 1'
#
loop_
_entity.id
_entity.type
_entity.pdbx_description
1 polymer ?
#
loop_
_entity_poly.entity_id
_entity_poly.type
_entity_poly.pdbx_seq_one_letter_code
_entity_poly.pdbx_strand_id
1 'polypeptide(L)' 'GNPAAVCFLDEDRDDQWLLSVAAEFKTPVTCYLSRIVESEAYDSPNGSSTSTFPRFHLRWFTPLVE' A
#
# COMPACT_ATOMS: atom_id res chain seq x y z
N GLY A 1 -17.50 10.18 -8.70
CA GLY A 1 -16.68 9.10 -8.12
C GLY A 1 -16.06 9.57 -6.82
N ASN A 2 -15.50 8.66 -6.02
CA ASN A 2 -14.86 8.98 -4.74
C ASN A 2 -13.35 9.23 -4.95
N PRO A 3 -12.81 10.43 -4.69
CA PRO A 3 -11.39 10.72 -4.88
C PRO A 3 -10.53 10.00 -3.84
N ALA A 4 -9.31 9.61 -4.24
CA ALA A 4 -8.33 8.94 -3.37
C ALA A 4 -6.93 9.49 -3.64
N ALA A 5 -6.15 9.69 -2.57
CA ALA A 5 -4.71 9.85 -2.68
C ALA A 5 -4.05 8.46 -2.80
N VAL A 6 -3.07 8.31 -3.69
CA VAL A 6 -2.30 7.06 -3.82
C VAL A 6 -0.82 7.41 -3.70
N CYS A 7 -0.18 6.86 -2.67
CA CYS A 7 1.19 7.16 -2.28
C CYS A 7 2.06 5.92 -2.41
N PHE A 8 3.18 6.05 -3.12
CA PHE A 8 4.19 5.02 -3.19
C PHE A 8 5.14 5.13 -1.99
N LEU A 9 5.43 4.01 -1.34
CA LEU A 9 6.33 3.92 -0.20
C LEU A 9 7.58 3.12 -0.60
N ASP A 10 8.75 3.74 -0.42
CA ASP A 10 10.04 3.07 -0.61
C ASP A 10 10.35 2.08 0.53
N GLU A 11 9.82 2.36 1.72
CA GLU A 11 10.00 1.57 2.94
C GLU A 11 8.66 1.44 3.67
N ASP A 12 8.44 0.31 4.34
CA ASP A 12 7.26 0.17 5.19
C ASP A 12 7.27 1.16 6.37
N ARG A 13 6.07 1.61 6.72
CA ARG A 13 5.80 2.55 7.81
C ARG A 13 4.70 1.99 8.69
N ASP A 14 4.73 2.36 9.96
CA ASP A 14 3.71 1.97 10.92
C ASP A 14 2.38 2.71 10.69
N ASP A 15 1.31 2.15 11.24
CA ASP A 15 -0.06 2.62 11.03
C ASP A 15 -0.26 4.04 11.56
N GLN A 16 0.40 4.41 12.66
CA GLN A 16 0.26 5.76 13.22
C GLN A 16 0.88 6.80 12.29
N TRP A 17 2.04 6.50 11.71
CA TRP A 17 2.65 7.36 10.71
C TRP A 17 1.75 7.50 9.47
N LEU A 18 1.23 6.39 8.96
CA LEU A 18 0.37 6.37 7.78
C LEU A 18 -0.97 7.08 7.99
N LEU A 19 -1.55 6.96 9.19
CA LEU A 19 -2.74 7.72 9.60
C LEU A 19 -2.46 9.21 9.65
N SER A 20 -1.33 9.61 10.23
CA SER A 20 -0.93 11.02 10.30
C SER A 20 -0.81 11.61 8.90
N VAL A 21 -0.19 10.88 7.96
CA VAL A 21 -0.06 11.34 6.57
C VAL A 21 -1.42 11.33 5.86
N ALA A 22 -2.28 10.33 6.11
CA ALA A 22 -3.61 10.25 5.52
C ALA A 22 -4.51 11.42 5.95
N ALA A 23 -4.36 11.90 7.19
CA ALA A 23 -5.11 13.05 7.72
C ALA A 23 -4.70 14.40 7.10
N GLU A 24 -3.46 14.52 6.61
CA GLU A 24 -2.99 15.72 5.89
C GLU A 24 -3.60 15.81 4.49
N PHE A 25 -3.92 14.67 3.88
CA PHE A 25 -4.64 14.65 2.62
C PHE A 25 -6.09 15.07 2.83
N LYS A 26 -6.52 16.11 2.11
CA LYS A 26 -7.93 16.55 2.05
C LYS A 26 -8.78 15.61 1.18
N THR A 27 -8.56 14.31 1.32
CA THR A 27 -9.24 13.24 0.57
C THR A 27 -9.89 12.25 1.54
N PRO A 28 -11.02 11.63 1.16
CA PRO A 28 -11.75 10.72 2.04
C PRO A 28 -11.00 9.40 2.30
N VAL A 29 -10.13 8.98 1.37
CA VAL A 29 -9.30 7.79 1.51
C VAL A 29 -7.90 8.02 0.95
N THR A 30 -6.93 7.34 1.55
CA THR A 30 -5.53 7.33 1.14
C THR A 30 -5.08 5.87 0.98
N CYS A 31 -4.40 5.56 -0.12
CA CYS A 31 -3.84 4.25 -0.41
C CYS A 31 -2.32 4.32 -0.40
N TYR A 32 -1.68 3.40 0.31
CA TYR A 32 -0.24 3.25 0.30
C TYR A 32 0.17 1.97 -0.43
N LEU A 33 1.18 2.11 -1.29
CA LEU A 33 1.77 1.04 -2.09
C LEU A 33 3.19 0.75 -1.62
N SER A 34 3.47 -0.44 -1.11
CA SER A 34 4.85 -0.93 -0.91
C SER A 34 5.12 -2.11 -1.85
N ARG A 35 6.32 -2.19 -2.40
CA ARG A 35 6.66 -3.18 -3.44
C ARG A 35 6.92 -4.56 -2.82
N ILE A 36 6.28 -5.59 -3.37
CA ILE A 36 6.56 -6.99 -3.02
C ILE A 36 7.84 -7.40 -3.75
N VAL A 37 8.89 -7.73 -3.00
CA VAL A 37 10.15 -8.24 -3.56
C VAL A 37 10.08 -9.75 -3.80
N GLU A 38 10.86 -10.27 -4.75
CA GLU A 38 10.81 -11.69 -5.14
C GLU A 38 11.08 -12.65 -3.98
N SER A 39 11.86 -12.26 -2.98
CA SER A 39 12.10 -13.07 -1.78
C SER A 39 10.84 -13.33 -0.96
N GLU A 40 9.84 -12.45 -1.03
CA GLU A 40 8.53 -12.58 -0.36
C GLU A 40 7.49 -13.25 -1.28
N ALA A 41 7.84 -13.49 -2.54
CA ALA A 41 6.94 -14.05 -3.54
C ALA A 41 6.68 -15.55 -3.39
N TYR A 42 7.57 -16.26 -2.70
CA TYR A 42 7.55 -17.72 -2.59
C TYR A 42 6.43 -18.25 -1.69
N ASP A 43 5.84 -17.40 -0.83
CA ASP A 43 4.72 -17.76 0.05
C ASP A 43 3.33 -17.59 -0.62
N SER A 44 3.29 -17.26 -1.91
CA SER A 44 2.03 -17.13 -2.64
C SER A 44 1.58 -18.49 -3.21
N PRO A 45 0.39 -19.03 -2.84
CA PRO A 45 -0.07 -20.37 -3.26
C PRO A 45 -0.36 -20.50 -4.77
N ASN A 46 -0.29 -19.40 -5.53
CA ASN A 46 -0.38 -19.38 -6.99
C ASN A 46 1.00 -19.19 -7.65
N GLY A 47 2.06 -19.73 -7.03
CA GLY A 47 3.46 -19.65 -7.45
C GLY A 47 3.75 -20.23 -8.84
N SER A 48 3.31 -19.53 -9.88
CA SER A 48 3.94 -19.58 -11.19
C SER A 48 5.10 -18.62 -11.14
N SER A 49 6.31 -19.18 -11.14
CA SER A 49 7.58 -18.49 -11.32
C SER A 49 7.46 -17.34 -12.33
N THR A 50 8.01 -16.18 -11.98
CA THR A 50 8.13 -14.97 -12.82
C THR A 50 6.82 -14.31 -13.24
N SER A 51 6.10 -13.68 -12.30
CA SER A 51 5.26 -12.54 -12.68
C SER A 51 6.18 -11.41 -13.14
N THR A 52 6.32 -11.20 -14.45
CA THR A 52 7.07 -10.07 -15.05
C THR A 52 6.52 -8.71 -14.63
N PHE A 53 5.34 -8.68 -14.00
CA PHE A 53 4.70 -7.47 -13.52
C PHE A 53 5.07 -7.17 -12.06
N PRO A 54 5.38 -5.90 -11.74
CA PRO A 54 5.63 -5.50 -10.36
C PRO A 54 4.35 -5.69 -9.54
N ARG A 55 4.51 -6.21 -8.32
CA ARG A 55 3.42 -6.43 -7.36
C ARG A 55 3.60 -5.52 -6.15
N PHE A 56 2.49 -5.15 -5.53
CA PHE A 56 2.48 -4.20 -4.41
C PHE A 56 1.52 -4.65 -3.31
N HIS A 57 1.91 -4.42 -2.06
CA HIS A 57 0.98 -4.40 -0.94
C HIS A 57 0.16 -3.11 -1.01
N LEU A 58 -1.13 -3.24 -0.69
CA LEU A 58 -2.09 -2.15 -0.66
C LEU A 58 -2.56 -1.96 0.78
N ARG A 59 -2.43 -0.74 1.30
CA ARG A 59 -2.97 -0.37 2.61
C ARG A 59 -3.85 0.85 2.46
N TRP A 60 -5.10 0.76 2.91
CA TRP A 60 -6.09 1.82 2.76
C TRP A 60 -6.34 2.45 4.12
N PHE A 61 -6.48 3.77 4.12
CA PHE A 61 -6.73 4.54 5.34
C PHE A 61 -7.80 5.58 5.05
N THR A 62 -8.66 5.78 6.03
CA THR A 62 -9.41 7.03 6.19
C THR A 62 -8.58 8.00 7.05
N PRO A 63 -8.95 9.29 7.13
CA PRO A 63 -8.28 10.23 8.03
C PRO A 63 -8.30 9.86 9.53
N LEU A 64 -9.07 8.84 9.93
CA LEU A 64 -9.28 8.48 11.34
C LEU A 64 -8.88 7.04 11.68
N VAL A 65 -8.92 6.12 10.71
CA VAL A 65 -8.67 4.68 10.91
C VAL A 65 -8.09 4.05 9.64
N GLU A 66 -7.33 2.96 9.81
CA GLU A 66 -6.96 2.03 8.72
C GLU A 66 -8.19 1.23 8.27
#